data_AF-G7EPC2-F1
#
_entry.id   AF-G7EPC2-F1
#
_cell.length_a   1.000
_cell.length_b   1.000
_cell.length_c   1.000
_cell.angle_alpha   90.00
_cell.angle_beta   90.00
_cell.angle_gamma   90.00
#
_symmetry.space_group_name_H-M   'P 1'
#
loop_
_entity.id
_entity.type
_entity.pdbx_description
1 polymer ?
#
loop_
_entity_poly.entity_id
_entity_poly.type
_entity_poly.pdbx_seq_one_letter_code
_entity_poly.pdbx_strand_id
1 'polypeptide(L)'
;MKLVLAPMEGVVDFKMRQLLTDIGGFDLCVTEFIRVVDTCLPDKVFHRYCPELKNAGLTRSGTPVRIQLLGQVADVLAENAVKAIGLGSHGVDLNFGCPAKTVNKSKGGAVLLKDPDHMYSIIKTVRDAVDDEHEVSAKIRLGFDDDSNSQEIVDAVVSAGANSIAIHARTKRDGYNPPAYWEKIPPLVKDKKNCSGRQWGDLAGRRCPFMPKAQRLH
;
A
#
# COMPACT_ATOMS: atom_id res chain seq x y z
N MET A 1 9.40 9.92 13.39
CA MET A 1 8.79 8.59 13.16
C MET A 1 7.49 8.84 12.41
N LYS A 2 7.27 8.21 11.24
CA LYS A 2 6.06 8.39 10.44
C LYS A 2 5.04 7.30 10.80
N LEU A 3 3.82 7.67 11.17
CA LEU A 3 2.72 6.76 11.47
C LEU A 3 1.63 6.89 10.40
N VAL A 4 1.39 5.81 9.67
CA VAL A 4 0.41 5.77 8.59
C VAL A 4 -0.80 4.94 9.01
N LEU A 5 -2.01 5.48 8.87
CA LEU A 5 -3.24 4.73 9.05
C LEU A 5 -3.41 3.76 7.88
N ALA A 6 -3.34 2.46 8.20
CA ALA A 6 -3.37 1.40 7.20
C ALA A 6 -4.74 1.30 6.50
N PRO A 7 -4.75 0.89 5.22
CA PRO A 7 -5.99 0.66 4.48
C PRO A 7 -6.66 -0.63 4.95
N MET A 8 -7.94 -0.56 5.28
CA MET A 8 -8.75 -1.69 5.73
C MET A 8 -10.12 -1.66 5.03
N GLU A 9 -10.26 -2.45 3.96
CA GLU A 9 -11.51 -2.59 3.21
C GLU A 9 -12.67 -2.98 4.14
N GLY A 10 -13.79 -2.26 4.02
CA GLY A 10 -15.00 -2.43 4.83
C GLY A 10 -14.88 -1.92 6.27
N VAL A 11 -13.74 -1.33 6.66
CA VAL A 11 -13.49 -0.87 8.04
C VAL A 11 -13.05 0.59 8.09
N VAL A 12 -12.04 0.98 7.31
CA VAL A 12 -11.47 2.35 7.35
C VAL A 12 -11.93 3.14 6.12
N ASP A 13 -13.25 3.34 6.06
CA ASP A 13 -13.85 4.28 5.13
C ASP A 13 -13.50 5.74 5.50
N PHE A 14 -13.97 6.71 4.71
CA PHE A 14 -13.68 8.12 4.96
C PHE A 14 -14.20 8.64 6.31
N LYS A 15 -15.27 8.06 6.86
CA LYS A 15 -15.80 8.45 8.18
C LYS A 15 -14.90 7.95 9.29
N MET A 16 -14.43 6.72 9.18
CA MET A 16 -13.49 6.13 10.13
C MET A 16 -12.12 6.79 10.06
N ARG A 17 -11.64 7.15 8.86
CA ARG A 17 -10.45 8.01 8.71
C ARG A 17 -10.65 9.32 9.45
N GLN A 18 -11.76 10.02 9.21
CA GLN A 18 -12.05 11.29 9.87
C GLN A 18 -12.04 11.17 11.40
N LEU A 19 -12.75 10.17 11.94
CA LEU A 19 -12.81 9.94 13.38
C LEU A 19 -11.43 9.69 13.99
N LEU A 20 -10.60 8.88 13.34
CA LEU A 20 -9.26 8.55 13.81
C LEU A 20 -8.29 9.72 13.66
N THR A 21 -8.40 10.52 12.59
CA THR A 21 -7.53 11.68 12.39
C THR A 21 -7.92 12.87 13.27
N ASP A 22 -9.19 12.97 13.70
CA ASP A 22 -9.63 13.97 14.69
C ASP A 22 -8.97 13.73 16.07
N ILE A 23 -8.65 12.47 16.40
CA ILE A 23 -7.86 12.13 17.61
C ILE A 23 -6.39 12.54 17.43
N GLY A 24 -5.89 12.54 16.19
CA GLY A 24 -4.54 12.93 15.83
C GLY A 24 -3.51 11.79 15.89
N GLY A 25 -2.27 12.13 15.53
CA GLY A 25 -1.11 11.21 15.58
C GLY A 25 -0.82 10.44 14.29
N PHE A 26 -1.63 10.61 13.23
CA PHE A 26 -1.36 10.03 11.91
C PHE A 26 -0.77 11.07 10.97
N ASP A 27 0.33 10.72 10.32
CA ASP A 27 1.00 11.55 9.31
C ASP A 27 0.41 11.37 7.91
N LEU A 28 -0.28 10.24 7.66
CA LEU A 28 -0.90 9.90 6.39
C LEU A 28 -2.00 8.87 6.62
N CYS A 29 -3.07 8.93 5.85
CA CYS A 29 -4.05 7.85 5.73
C CYS A 29 -4.00 7.24 4.33
N VAL A 30 -4.25 5.94 4.24
CA VAL A 30 -4.42 5.25 2.96
C VAL A 30 -5.87 4.79 2.83
N THR A 31 -6.49 5.01 1.67
CA THR A 31 -7.89 4.62 1.42
C THR A 31 -8.05 3.10 1.38
N GLU A 32 -9.29 2.63 1.50
CA GLU A 32 -9.64 1.32 0.93
C GLU A 32 -9.22 1.26 -0.55
N PHE A 33 -8.89 0.06 -1.04
CA PHE A 33 -8.38 -0.06 -2.40
C PHE A 33 -9.49 0.18 -3.43
N ILE A 34 -9.12 0.87 -4.51
CA ILE A 34 -9.93 0.97 -5.72
C ILE A 34 -9.48 -0.14 -6.67
N ARG A 35 -10.40 -1.02 -7.04
CA ARG A 35 -10.10 -2.11 -7.98
C ARG A 35 -10.08 -1.60 -9.41
N VAL A 36 -8.95 -1.81 -10.07
CA VAL A 36 -8.68 -1.49 -11.48
C VAL A 36 -8.54 -2.81 -12.24
N VAL A 37 -9.32 -2.96 -13.32
CA VAL A 37 -9.34 -4.21 -14.12
C VAL A 37 -8.66 -3.98 -15.45
N ASP A 38 -9.28 -3.18 -16.32
CA ASP A 38 -8.89 -3.04 -17.73
C ASP A 38 -9.13 -1.63 -18.30
N THR A 39 -9.71 -0.70 -17.54
CA THR A 39 -9.98 0.67 -17.99
C THR A 39 -9.60 1.73 -16.96
N CYS A 40 -9.33 2.95 -17.42
CA CYS A 40 -9.31 4.13 -16.56
C CYS A 40 -10.70 4.35 -15.94
N LEU A 41 -10.76 4.48 -14.61
CA LEU A 41 -12.03 4.61 -13.89
C LEU A 41 -12.57 6.06 -13.98
N PRO A 42 -13.90 6.25 -13.92
CA PRO A 42 -14.49 7.58 -13.88
C PRO A 42 -14.29 8.22 -12.49
N ASP A 43 -14.16 9.54 -12.46
CA ASP A 43 -13.79 10.33 -11.27
C ASP A 43 -14.71 10.10 -10.07
N LYS A 44 -16.00 9.82 -10.33
CA LYS A 44 -16.99 9.46 -9.30
C LYS A 44 -16.57 8.26 -8.44
N VAL A 45 -15.78 7.34 -8.99
CA VAL A 45 -15.25 6.18 -8.24
C VAL A 45 -14.23 6.66 -7.24
N PHE A 46 -13.26 7.48 -7.64
CA PHE A 46 -12.25 8.05 -6.75
C PHE A 46 -12.89 8.87 -5.63
N HIS A 47 -13.84 9.75 -5.96
CA HIS A 47 -14.56 10.55 -4.95
C HIS A 47 -15.42 9.72 -4.00
N ARG A 48 -15.86 8.52 -4.40
CA ARG A 48 -16.61 7.62 -3.51
C ARG A 48 -15.69 7.03 -2.42
N TYR A 49 -14.48 6.62 -2.79
CA TYR A 49 -13.51 6.04 -1.84
C TYR A 49 -12.73 7.11 -1.07
N CYS A 50 -12.51 8.27 -1.68
CA CYS A 50 -11.76 9.40 -1.14
C CYS A 50 -12.52 10.72 -1.36
N PRO A 51 -13.60 11.00 -0.60
CA PRO A 51 -14.23 12.31 -0.61
C PRO A 51 -13.26 13.47 -0.27
N GLU A 52 -12.18 13.18 0.46
CA GLU A 52 -11.12 14.11 0.83
C GLU A 52 -10.44 14.77 -0.37
N LEU A 53 -10.52 14.17 -1.57
CA LEU A 53 -10.06 14.78 -2.83
C LEU A 53 -10.72 16.15 -3.09
N LYS A 54 -11.95 16.36 -2.62
CA LYS A 54 -12.65 17.66 -2.72
C LYS A 54 -12.12 18.71 -1.75
N ASN A 55 -11.22 18.31 -0.85
CA ASN A 55 -10.59 19.12 0.19
C ASN A 55 -9.07 18.97 0.11
N ALA A 56 -8.51 19.14 -1.10
CA ALA A 56 -7.07 19.03 -1.38
C ALA A 56 -6.44 17.68 -0.95
N GLY A 57 -7.23 16.61 -0.89
CA GLY A 57 -6.77 15.29 -0.44
C GLY A 57 -6.54 15.19 1.06
N LEU A 58 -7.12 16.09 1.86
CA LEU A 58 -6.95 16.13 3.31
C LEU A 58 -8.24 15.74 4.02
N THR A 59 -8.13 15.01 5.13
CA THR A 59 -9.22 14.92 6.11
C THR A 59 -9.51 16.32 6.68
N ARG A 60 -10.65 16.50 7.37
CA ARG A 60 -10.99 17.79 8.00
C ARG A 60 -9.98 18.22 9.05
N SER A 61 -9.27 17.27 9.67
CA SER A 61 -8.22 17.56 10.65
C SER A 61 -6.86 17.88 9.99
N GLY A 62 -6.79 17.92 8.65
CA GLY A 62 -5.59 18.25 7.89
C GLY A 62 -4.66 17.07 7.61
N THR A 63 -5.06 15.82 7.93
CA THR A 63 -4.22 14.65 7.63
C THR A 63 -4.32 14.31 6.14
N PRO A 64 -3.19 14.17 5.42
CA PRO A 64 -3.22 13.82 4.01
C PRO A 64 -3.72 12.39 3.78
N VAL A 65 -4.38 12.18 2.64
CA VAL A 65 -4.94 10.89 2.23
C VAL A 65 -4.37 10.48 0.88
N ARG A 66 -3.91 9.22 0.81
CA ARG A 66 -3.39 8.58 -0.39
C ARG A 66 -4.34 7.49 -0.86
N ILE A 67 -4.70 7.53 -2.14
CA ILE A 67 -5.49 6.48 -2.77
C ILE A 67 -4.65 5.21 -2.92
N GLN A 68 -5.25 4.08 -2.57
CA GLN A 68 -4.71 2.76 -2.87
C GLN A 68 -5.38 2.16 -4.10
N LEU A 69 -4.61 1.63 -5.04
CA LEU A 69 -5.08 0.91 -6.22
C LEU A 69 -4.79 -0.59 -6.09
N LEU A 70 -5.70 -1.41 -6.61
CA LEU A 70 -5.53 -2.85 -6.74
C LEU A 70 -5.83 -3.27 -8.16
N GLY A 71 -4.85 -3.85 -8.85
CA GLY A 71 -5.00 -4.33 -10.21
C GLY A 71 -3.82 -5.21 -10.60
N GLN A 72 -3.75 -5.55 -11.89
CA GLN A 72 -2.66 -6.35 -12.46
C GLN A 72 -2.17 -5.82 -13.81
N VAL A 73 -2.92 -4.94 -14.48
CA VAL A 73 -2.52 -4.42 -15.80
C VAL A 73 -1.75 -3.12 -15.56
N ALA A 74 -0.45 -3.15 -15.85
CA ALA A 74 0.48 -2.07 -15.51
C ALA A 74 0.06 -0.71 -16.09
N ASP A 75 -0.23 -0.65 -17.40
CA ASP A 75 -0.60 0.60 -18.08
C ASP A 75 -1.91 1.19 -17.54
N VAL A 76 -2.91 0.33 -17.28
CA VAL A 76 -4.20 0.76 -16.74
C VAL A 76 -4.04 1.26 -15.30
N LEU A 77 -3.19 0.62 -14.49
CA LEU A 77 -2.87 1.12 -13.15
C LEU A 77 -2.15 2.47 -13.21
N ALA A 78 -1.25 2.68 -14.17
CA ALA A 78 -0.57 3.95 -14.37
C ALA A 78 -1.54 5.08 -14.74
N GLU A 79 -2.47 4.85 -15.67
CA GLU A 79 -3.51 5.82 -16.01
C GLU A 79 -4.37 6.20 -14.79
N ASN A 80 -4.76 5.21 -13.99
CA ASN A 80 -5.54 5.45 -12.76
C ASN A 80 -4.72 6.14 -11.67
N ALA A 81 -3.41 5.90 -11.60
CA ALA A 81 -2.50 6.57 -10.66
C ALA A 81 -2.36 8.06 -10.98
N VAL A 82 -2.10 8.39 -12.25
CA VAL A 82 -2.04 9.79 -12.72
C VAL A 82 -3.37 10.50 -12.46
N LYS A 83 -4.50 9.83 -12.76
CA LYS A 83 -5.83 10.38 -12.46
C LYS A 83 -6.04 10.61 -10.95
N ALA A 84 -5.71 9.65 -10.10
CA ALA A 84 -5.86 9.79 -8.64
C ALA A 84 -5.14 11.04 -8.12
N ILE A 85 -3.91 11.26 -8.60
CA ILE A 85 -3.08 12.41 -8.22
C ILE A 85 -3.66 13.71 -8.79
N GLY A 86 -4.07 13.73 -10.06
CA GLY A 86 -4.71 14.90 -10.67
C GLY A 86 -6.03 15.31 -9.98
N LEU A 87 -6.71 14.36 -9.32
CA LEU A 87 -7.88 14.64 -8.48
C LEU A 87 -7.54 15.10 -7.06
N GLY A 88 -6.26 15.15 -6.68
CA GLY A 88 -5.78 15.66 -5.39
C GLY A 88 -5.26 14.60 -4.42
N SER A 89 -4.99 13.36 -4.84
CA SER A 89 -4.40 12.34 -3.97
C SER A 89 -2.95 12.67 -3.62
N HIS A 90 -2.55 12.47 -2.36
CA HIS A 90 -1.17 12.70 -1.89
C HIS A 90 -0.25 11.53 -2.29
N GLY A 91 0.00 11.40 -3.59
CA GLY A 91 0.63 10.25 -4.22
C GLY A 91 -0.34 9.10 -4.44
N VAL A 92 0.19 7.90 -4.67
CA VAL A 92 -0.60 6.66 -4.92
C VAL A 92 0.05 5.45 -4.21
N ASP A 93 -0.77 4.52 -3.75
CA ASP A 93 -0.32 3.25 -3.16
C ASP A 93 -0.79 2.05 -3.99
N LEU A 94 0.06 1.04 -4.16
CA LEU A 94 -0.23 -0.18 -4.91
C LEU A 94 -0.41 -1.36 -3.95
N ASN A 95 -1.57 -2.01 -4.01
CA ASN A 95 -1.90 -3.14 -3.15
C ASN A 95 -1.48 -4.48 -3.76
N PHE A 96 -0.52 -5.14 -3.11
CA PHE A 96 -0.10 -6.52 -3.38
C PHE A 96 -0.36 -7.45 -2.18
N GLY A 97 -1.18 -7.04 -1.21
CA GLY A 97 -1.38 -7.77 0.05
C GLY A 97 -2.79 -8.33 0.25
N CYS A 98 -3.78 -7.84 -0.50
CA CYS A 98 -5.17 -8.27 -0.34
C CYS A 98 -5.39 -9.68 -0.93
N PRO A 99 -6.05 -10.60 -0.19
CA PRO A 99 -6.52 -11.87 -0.74
C PRO A 99 -7.78 -11.64 -1.59
N ALA A 100 -7.70 -10.72 -2.55
CA ALA A 100 -8.81 -10.36 -3.41
C ALA A 100 -9.37 -11.62 -4.07
N LYS A 101 -10.69 -11.85 -3.91
CA LYS A 101 -11.38 -12.89 -4.68
C LYS A 101 -11.14 -12.61 -6.17
N THR A 102 -10.64 -13.63 -6.87
CA THR A 102 -10.47 -13.60 -8.32
C THR A 102 -11.87 -13.52 -8.92
N VAL A 103 -12.22 -12.36 -9.49
CA VAL A 103 -13.43 -12.22 -10.29
C VAL A 103 -12.95 -12.01 -11.72
N ASN A 104 -13.46 -12.83 -12.66
CA ASN A 104 -13.16 -12.74 -14.09
C ASN A 104 -11.66 -12.79 -14.46
N LYS A 105 -10.93 -13.80 -13.99
CA LYS A 105 -9.49 -14.02 -14.32
C LYS A 105 -8.54 -12.86 -13.91
N SER A 106 -9.02 -11.84 -13.20
CA SER A 106 -8.19 -10.75 -12.70
C SER A 106 -7.37 -11.22 -11.49
N LYS A 107 -6.06 -11.40 -11.67
CA LYS A 107 -5.06 -11.78 -10.65
C LYS A 107 -4.44 -10.54 -9.99
N GLY A 108 -5.26 -9.67 -9.41
CA GLY A 108 -4.78 -8.53 -8.60
C GLY A 108 -4.52 -8.90 -7.14
N GLY A 109 -3.71 -8.10 -6.44
CA GLY A 109 -3.45 -8.26 -5.00
C GLY A 109 -2.41 -9.34 -4.69
N ALA A 110 -2.64 -10.11 -3.62
CA ALA A 110 -1.63 -11.02 -3.06
C ALA A 110 -1.13 -12.08 -4.04
N VAL A 111 -1.91 -12.50 -5.03
CA VAL A 111 -1.47 -13.48 -6.04
C VAL A 111 -0.24 -13.01 -6.82
N LEU A 112 -0.04 -11.70 -6.96
CA LEU A 112 1.16 -11.12 -7.58
C LEU A 112 2.42 -11.35 -6.75
N LEU A 113 2.31 -11.66 -5.45
CA LEU A 113 3.45 -12.07 -4.63
C LEU A 113 4.09 -13.38 -5.11
N LYS A 114 3.44 -14.14 -6.00
CA LYS A 114 4.04 -15.32 -6.65
C LYS A 114 4.87 -14.97 -7.88
N ASP A 115 4.81 -13.72 -8.34
CA ASP A 115 5.38 -13.25 -9.59
C ASP A 115 6.03 -11.86 -9.39
N PRO A 116 7.22 -11.82 -8.74
CA PRO A 116 7.94 -10.58 -8.47
C PRO A 116 8.29 -9.78 -9.74
N ASP A 117 8.53 -10.45 -10.87
CA ASP A 117 8.79 -9.79 -12.15
C ASP A 117 7.58 -8.98 -12.62
N HIS A 118 6.37 -9.55 -12.51
CA HIS A 118 5.15 -8.82 -12.82
C HIS A 118 4.89 -7.69 -11.82
N MET A 119 5.18 -7.89 -10.54
CA MET A 119 5.14 -6.79 -9.55
C MET A 119 6.07 -5.65 -9.93
N TYR A 120 7.31 -5.97 -10.34
CA TYR A 120 8.29 -5.00 -10.81
C TYR A 120 7.73 -4.21 -11.99
N SER A 121 7.21 -4.88 -13.03
CA SER A 121 6.64 -4.20 -14.20
C SER A 121 5.51 -3.26 -13.83
N ILE A 122 4.59 -3.67 -12.96
CA ILE A 122 3.48 -2.81 -12.51
C ILE A 122 4.02 -1.57 -11.79
N ILE A 123 4.91 -1.75 -10.82
CA ILE A 123 5.43 -0.64 -10.02
C ILE A 123 6.24 0.32 -10.90
N LYS A 124 7.07 -0.21 -11.80
CA LYS A 124 7.92 0.56 -12.70
C LYS A 124 7.09 1.38 -13.66
N THR A 125 6.10 0.79 -14.33
CA THR A 125 5.20 1.51 -15.24
C THR A 125 4.42 2.61 -14.51
N VAL A 126 3.90 2.33 -13.31
CA VAL A 126 3.21 3.36 -12.51
C VAL A 126 4.17 4.47 -12.09
N ARG A 127 5.37 4.13 -11.66
CA ARG A 127 6.39 5.11 -11.24
C ARG A 127 6.81 6.00 -12.40
N ASP A 128 6.99 5.45 -13.59
CA ASP A 128 7.41 6.19 -14.78
C ASP A 128 6.32 7.12 -15.34
N ALA A 129 5.05 6.81 -15.07
CA ALA A 129 3.93 7.64 -15.50
C ALA A 129 3.60 8.80 -14.53
N VAL A 130 4.05 8.71 -13.27
CA VAL A 130 3.76 9.70 -12.23
C VAL A 130 4.95 10.63 -12.05
N ASP A 131 4.71 11.94 -11.99
CA ASP A 131 5.76 12.93 -11.75
C ASP A 131 6.57 12.66 -10.47
N ASP A 132 7.87 12.94 -10.51
CA ASP A 132 8.84 12.60 -9.44
C ASP A 132 8.51 13.25 -8.08
N GLU A 133 7.76 14.35 -8.07
CA GLU A 133 7.33 15.03 -6.84
C GLU A 133 6.27 14.23 -6.05
N HIS A 134 5.52 13.36 -6.72
CA HIS A 134 4.47 12.56 -6.10
C HIS A 134 4.99 11.19 -5.68
N GLU A 135 4.62 10.74 -4.48
CA GLU A 135 5.04 9.42 -3.98
C GLU A 135 4.23 8.28 -4.62
N VAL A 136 4.93 7.23 -5.04
CA VAL A 136 4.37 5.90 -5.36
C VAL A 136 4.83 4.94 -4.27
N SER A 137 3.88 4.34 -3.56
CA SER A 137 4.17 3.35 -2.52
C SER A 137 3.60 1.97 -2.85
N ALA A 138 4.16 0.93 -2.25
CA ALA A 138 3.68 -0.44 -2.41
C ALA A 138 3.40 -1.08 -1.05
N LYS A 139 2.24 -1.72 -0.92
CA LYS A 139 1.88 -2.50 0.26
C LYS A 139 1.91 -3.99 -0.05
N ILE A 140 2.80 -4.71 0.61
CA ILE A 140 3.05 -6.14 0.40
C ILE A 140 2.77 -6.98 1.66
N ARG A 141 2.86 -8.30 1.49
CA ARG A 141 3.01 -9.30 2.56
C ARG A 141 4.40 -9.93 2.44
N LEU A 142 4.80 -10.76 3.41
CA LEU A 142 6.07 -11.49 3.34
C LEU A 142 6.12 -12.47 2.15
N GLY A 143 4.97 -13.01 1.76
CA GLY A 143 4.85 -13.89 0.60
C GLY A 143 3.43 -14.42 0.47
N PHE A 144 3.21 -15.36 -0.45
CA PHE A 144 1.87 -15.91 -0.68
C PHE A 144 1.58 -17.15 0.17
N ASP A 145 2.22 -18.27 -0.16
CA ASP A 145 2.04 -19.59 0.46
C ASP A 145 2.99 -19.78 1.64
N ASP A 146 4.21 -19.31 1.47
CA ASP A 146 5.27 -19.16 2.45
C ASP A 146 5.97 -17.81 2.19
N ASP A 147 7.14 -17.60 2.80
CA ASP A 147 7.93 -16.38 2.71
C ASP A 147 9.28 -16.59 1.99
N SER A 148 9.45 -17.69 1.25
CA SER A 148 10.74 -18.05 0.63
C SER A 148 11.21 -17.03 -0.39
N ASN A 149 10.28 -16.32 -1.04
CA ASN A 149 10.55 -15.28 -2.03
C ASN A 149 10.44 -13.85 -1.48
N SER A 150 10.42 -13.67 -0.16
CA SER A 150 10.34 -12.34 0.49
C SER A 150 11.39 -11.37 -0.05
N GLN A 151 12.61 -11.86 -0.28
CA GLN A 151 13.70 -11.02 -0.75
C GLN A 151 13.46 -10.54 -2.19
N GLU A 152 13.05 -11.45 -3.09
CA GLU A 152 12.71 -11.12 -4.47
C GLU A 152 11.56 -10.11 -4.56
N ILE A 153 10.53 -10.27 -3.72
CA ILE A 153 9.40 -9.33 -3.65
C ILE A 153 9.90 -7.93 -3.25
N VAL A 154 10.74 -7.83 -2.22
CA VAL A 154 11.28 -6.55 -1.77
C VAL A 154 12.21 -5.95 -2.83
N ASP A 155 13.04 -6.78 -3.47
CA ASP A 155 13.96 -6.35 -4.52
C ASP A 155 13.21 -5.80 -5.74
N ALA A 156 12.09 -6.42 -6.12
CA ALA A 156 11.20 -5.95 -7.17
C ALA A 156 10.65 -4.56 -6.84
N VAL A 157 10.14 -4.35 -5.61
CA VAL A 157 9.60 -3.04 -5.18
C VAL A 157 10.68 -1.95 -5.20
N VAL A 158 11.87 -2.26 -4.66
CA VAL A 158 12.96 -1.29 -4.58
C VAL A 158 13.52 -0.96 -5.96
N SER A 159 13.78 -1.97 -6.78
CA SER A 159 14.37 -1.80 -8.11
C SER A 159 13.41 -1.15 -9.11
N ALA A 160 12.10 -1.34 -8.94
CA ALA A 160 11.07 -0.68 -9.75
C ALA A 160 10.92 0.81 -9.43
N GLY A 161 11.48 1.27 -8.30
CA GLY A 161 11.55 2.67 -7.96
C GLY A 161 10.40 3.21 -7.10
N ALA A 162 9.75 2.36 -6.29
CA ALA A 162 8.80 2.86 -5.30
C ALA A 162 9.52 3.78 -4.27
N ASN A 163 8.80 4.78 -3.76
CA ASN A 163 9.33 5.71 -2.75
C ASN A 163 9.27 5.12 -1.33
N SER A 164 8.27 4.28 -1.06
CA SER A 164 8.06 3.64 0.25
C SER A 164 7.30 2.31 0.15
N ILE A 165 7.50 1.44 1.17
CA ILE A 165 7.01 0.06 1.19
C ILE A 165 6.42 -0.21 2.56
N ALA A 166 5.20 -0.72 2.57
CA ALA A 166 4.54 -1.21 3.77
C ALA A 166 4.50 -2.74 3.73
N ILE A 167 5.21 -3.38 4.65
CA ILE A 167 5.27 -4.85 4.73
C ILE A 167 4.35 -5.32 5.85
N HIS A 168 3.29 -6.05 5.50
CA HIS A 168 2.55 -6.84 6.48
C HIS A 168 3.41 -8.06 6.83
N ALA A 169 3.86 -8.16 8.09
CA ALA A 169 4.74 -9.19 8.61
C ALA A 169 4.12 -10.61 8.70
N ARG A 170 3.37 -11.02 7.68
CA ARG A 170 2.71 -12.31 7.51
C ARG A 170 2.64 -12.66 6.04
N THR A 171 2.57 -13.94 5.72
CA THR A 171 2.24 -14.39 4.36
C THR A 171 0.75 -14.18 4.09
N LYS A 172 0.30 -14.38 2.85
CA LYS A 172 -1.13 -14.42 2.55
C LYS A 172 -1.80 -15.62 3.23
N ARG A 173 -1.14 -16.78 3.26
CA ARG A 173 -1.65 -18.02 3.88
C ARG A 173 -1.95 -17.83 5.36
N ASP A 174 -1.08 -17.14 6.09
CA ASP A 174 -1.29 -16.83 7.51
C ASP A 174 -2.55 -15.99 7.77
N GLY A 175 -3.02 -15.25 6.76
CA GLY A 175 -4.17 -14.36 6.87
C GLY A 175 -3.94 -13.28 7.95
N TYR A 176 -4.76 -13.33 9.01
CA TYR A 176 -4.67 -12.44 10.16
C TYR A 176 -4.29 -13.17 11.45
N ASN A 177 -4.00 -14.47 11.37
CA ASN A 177 -3.67 -15.27 12.54
C ASN A 177 -2.33 -14.83 13.14
N PRO A 178 -2.21 -14.79 14.48
CA PRO A 178 -0.94 -14.54 15.13
C PRO A 178 0.03 -15.74 15.00
N PRO A 179 1.34 -15.52 15.15
CA PRO A 179 2.01 -14.23 15.40
C PRO A 179 2.16 -13.37 14.14
N ALA A 180 2.70 -12.17 14.29
CA ALA A 180 3.25 -11.39 13.18
C ALA A 180 4.79 -11.44 13.28
N TYR A 181 5.44 -11.81 12.19
CA TYR A 181 6.87 -12.11 12.10
C TYR A 181 7.71 -10.84 11.87
N TRP A 182 7.63 -9.89 12.81
CA TRP A 182 8.26 -8.57 12.70
C TRP A 182 9.79 -8.66 12.56
N GLU A 183 10.40 -9.67 13.15
CA GLU A 183 11.83 -9.97 13.08
C GLU A 183 12.33 -10.24 11.66
N LYS A 184 11.44 -10.62 10.73
CA LYS A 184 11.78 -10.87 9.33
C LYS A 184 11.93 -9.61 8.50
N ILE A 185 11.36 -8.48 8.94
CA ILE A 185 11.37 -7.24 8.14
C ILE A 185 12.76 -6.58 8.09
N PRO A 186 13.48 -6.35 9.22
CA PRO A 186 14.75 -5.63 9.19
C PRO A 186 15.80 -6.22 8.24
N PRO A 187 16.00 -7.56 8.16
CA PRO A 187 16.92 -8.16 7.19
C PRO A 187 16.56 -7.86 5.73
N LEU A 188 15.27 -7.86 5.39
CA LEU A 188 14.80 -7.69 4.01
C LEU A 188 15.08 -6.29 3.45
N VAL A 189 15.05 -5.28 4.31
CA VAL A 189 15.24 -3.86 3.94
C VAL A 189 16.65 -3.35 4.25
N LYS A 190 17.50 -4.20 4.83
CA LYS A 190 18.87 -3.83 5.21
C LYS A 190 19.66 -3.41 3.98
N ASP A 191 20.43 -2.33 4.10
CA ASP A 191 21.31 -1.78 3.07
C ASP A 191 20.62 -1.30 1.78
N LYS A 192 19.28 -1.35 1.72
CA LYS A 192 18.50 -0.81 0.61
C LYS A 192 18.28 0.70 0.80
N LYS A 193 18.28 1.43 -0.32
CA LYS A 193 17.89 2.85 -0.39
C LYS A 193 16.72 3.01 -1.36
N ASN A 194 15.82 3.95 -1.09
CA ASN A 194 14.74 4.29 -2.01
C ASN A 194 15.27 5.23 -3.12
N CYS A 195 14.42 5.60 -4.08
CA CYS A 195 14.81 6.48 -5.20
C CYS A 195 15.38 7.83 -4.75
N SER A 196 14.98 8.33 -3.58
CA SER A 196 15.51 9.56 -2.98
C SER A 196 16.82 9.35 -2.20
N GLY A 197 17.43 8.17 -2.25
CA GLY A 197 18.67 7.84 -1.54
C GLY A 197 18.50 7.60 -0.03
N ARG A 198 17.27 7.62 0.50
CA ARG A 198 16.98 7.37 1.92
C ARG A 198 16.93 5.87 2.21
N GLN A 199 17.44 5.44 3.36
CA GLN A 199 17.33 4.04 3.79
C GLN A 199 15.86 3.67 4.06
N TRP A 200 15.46 2.47 3.64
CA TRP A 200 14.08 1.98 3.83
C TRP A 200 13.74 1.67 5.31
N GLY A 201 14.75 1.54 6.17
CA GLY A 201 14.60 1.21 7.59
C GLY A 201 13.80 2.20 8.45
N ASP A 202 13.58 3.43 7.96
CA ASP A 202 12.85 4.49 8.67
C ASP A 202 11.32 4.46 8.45
N LEU A 203 10.84 3.65 7.49
CA LEU A 203 9.43 3.57 7.08
C LEU A 203 8.80 2.18 7.25
N ALA A 204 9.62 1.17 7.56
CA ALA A 204 9.17 -0.18 7.84
C ALA A 204 8.52 -0.23 9.24
N GLY A 205 7.19 -0.19 9.27
CA GLY A 205 6.36 -0.07 10.47
C GLY A 205 6.85 -0.92 11.65
N ARG A 206 7.34 -0.25 12.69
CA ARG A 206 7.47 -0.85 14.01
C ARG A 206 6.12 -0.73 14.72
N ARG A 207 5.63 -1.88 15.21
CA ARG A 207 4.54 -2.10 16.19
C ARG A 207 3.40 -1.05 16.16
N CYS A 208 2.26 -1.47 15.62
CA CYS A 208 0.98 -0.86 15.98
C CYS A 208 0.80 -0.97 17.53
N PRO A 209 0.60 0.14 18.27
CA PRO A 209 0.48 0.11 19.72
C PRO A 209 -0.83 -0.52 20.24
N PHE A 210 -1.77 -0.88 19.36
CA PHE A 210 -3.05 -1.49 19.70
C PHE A 210 -3.05 -3.03 19.65
N MET A 211 -1.95 -3.68 20.04
CA MET A 211 -1.99 -5.12 20.34
C MET A 211 -2.52 -5.33 21.78
N PRO A 212 -3.62 -6.08 21.97
CA PRO A 212 -4.00 -6.55 23.30
C PRO A 212 -2.83 -7.25 23.97
N LYS A 213 -2.65 -7.07 25.28
CA LYS A 213 -1.55 -7.61 26.11
C LYS A 213 -1.39 -9.16 26.07
N ALA A 214 -2.18 -9.89 25.30
CA ALA A 214 -2.25 -11.35 25.30
C ALA A 214 -1.13 -12.09 24.53
N GLN A 215 -0.12 -11.41 23.98
CA GLN A 215 0.97 -12.05 23.20
C GLN A 215 2.36 -11.90 23.83
N ARG A 216 2.45 -11.79 25.16
CA ARG A 216 3.74 -11.82 25.91
C ARG A 216 4.06 -13.18 26.55
N LEU A 217 3.54 -14.26 26.00
CA LEU A 217 3.84 -15.61 26.48
C LEU A 217 4.19 -16.49 25.28
N HIS A 218 5.49 -16.56 25.00
CA HIS A 218 6.32 -17.76 24.81
C HIS A 218 7.62 -17.35 24.11
#